data_AF-A0A916ZY22-F1
#
_entry.id   AF-A0A916ZY22-F1
#
_cell.length_a   1.000
_cell.length_b   1.000
_cell.length_c   1.000
_cell.angle_alpha   90.00
_cell.angle_beta   90.00
_cell.angle_gamma   90.00
#
_symmetry.space_group_name_H-M   'P 1'
#
loop_
_entity.id
_entity.type
_entity.pdbx_description
1 polymer ?
#
loop_
_entity_poly.entity_id
_entity_poly.type
_entity_poly.pdbx_seq_one_letter_code
_entity_poly.pdbx_strand_id
1 'polypeptide(L)'
;MTDPLLSGDRETVHLFSVALPEDDLWAFITPDPDTGAYPLRDALGVALLDEAQVEGAVAEDLDGIGLTGFLTEGIGVDETQIAAHRARIDALSGAVVIVKGAAFDGARVPLTPMPPLTHVGSWHLTPAPSTMEPLTAAAAEGMLPPPPPAPPGPRNRMTLWLLIGVAAVLILGLALGALA
;
A
#
# COMPACT_ATOMS: atom_id res chain seq x y z
N MET A 1 -5.82 -18.12 -22.29
CA MET A 1 -4.98 -17.11 -21.60
C MET A 1 -5.65 -16.88 -20.27
N THR A 2 -5.03 -17.30 -19.18
CA THR A 2 -5.49 -16.97 -17.82
C THR A 2 -5.12 -15.52 -17.59
N ASP A 3 -6.05 -14.69 -17.13
CA ASP A 3 -5.73 -13.32 -16.77
C ASP A 3 -4.67 -13.31 -15.65
N PRO A 4 -3.69 -12.40 -15.71
CA PRO A 4 -2.64 -12.34 -14.70
C PRO A 4 -3.25 -11.97 -13.34
N LEU A 5 -2.80 -12.64 -12.27
CA LEU A 5 -3.11 -12.23 -10.91
C LEU A 5 -2.40 -10.90 -10.63
N LEU A 6 -3.14 -9.90 -10.18
CA LEU A 6 -2.61 -8.58 -9.84
C LEU A 6 -2.80 -8.32 -8.34
N SER A 7 -1.88 -7.56 -7.74
CA SER A 7 -1.96 -7.12 -6.34
C SER A 7 -3.24 -6.33 -6.02
N GLY A 8 -3.78 -5.61 -7.01
CA GLY A 8 -4.99 -4.79 -6.84
C GLY A 8 -4.71 -3.40 -6.28
N ASP A 9 -5.75 -2.76 -5.78
CA ASP A 9 -5.67 -1.48 -5.04
C ASP A 9 -5.37 -1.71 -3.55
N ARG A 10 -5.35 -0.64 -2.75
CA ARG A 10 -5.00 -0.71 -1.32
C ARG A 10 -5.97 -1.56 -0.51
N GLU A 11 -7.22 -1.61 -0.97
CA GLU A 11 -8.33 -2.31 -0.35
C GLU A 11 -8.43 -3.77 -0.80
N THR A 12 -7.65 -4.19 -1.79
CA THR A 12 -7.61 -5.58 -2.23
C THR A 12 -6.95 -6.46 -1.15
N VAL A 13 -7.47 -7.67 -0.95
CA VAL A 13 -6.92 -8.68 -0.05
C VAL A 13 -6.78 -9.99 -0.81
N HIS A 14 -5.60 -10.59 -0.77
CA HIS A 14 -5.35 -11.92 -1.34
C HIS A 14 -5.16 -12.93 -0.21
N LEU A 15 -5.79 -14.10 -0.36
CA LEU A 15 -5.54 -15.26 0.50
C LEU A 15 -4.74 -16.30 -0.27
N PHE A 16 -3.69 -16.81 0.36
CA PHE A 16 -2.88 -17.91 -0.12
C PHE A 16 -2.88 -19.04 0.90
N SER A 17 -2.95 -20.28 0.42
CA SER A 17 -2.52 -21.43 1.21
C SER A 17 -1.02 -21.61 1.06
N VAL A 18 -0.38 -22.09 2.12
CA VAL A 18 1.07 -22.30 2.18
C VAL A 18 1.35 -23.77 2.47
N ALA A 19 1.92 -24.47 1.51
CA ALA A 19 2.31 -25.87 1.65
C ALA A 19 3.64 -26.02 2.41
N LEU A 20 3.67 -25.58 3.67
CA LEU A 20 4.80 -25.68 4.59
C LEU A 20 4.31 -26.20 5.95
N PRO A 21 5.20 -26.82 6.76
CA PRO A 21 4.95 -27.02 8.18
C PRO A 21 4.63 -25.70 8.89
N GLU A 22 3.76 -25.75 9.90
CA GLU A 22 3.33 -24.56 10.66
C GLU A 22 4.51 -23.86 11.35
N ASP A 23 5.48 -24.63 11.86
CA ASP A 23 6.69 -24.12 12.50
C ASP A 23 7.56 -23.26 11.56
N ASP A 24 7.44 -23.47 10.24
CA ASP A 24 8.22 -22.76 9.22
C ASP A 24 7.52 -21.49 8.70
N LEU A 25 6.23 -21.29 9.03
CA LEU A 25 5.41 -20.18 8.51
C LEU A 25 6.03 -18.82 8.85
N TRP A 26 6.42 -18.60 10.11
CA TRP A 26 6.93 -17.30 10.55
C TRP A 26 8.26 -16.94 9.87
N ALA A 27 9.16 -17.91 9.71
CA ALA A 27 10.40 -17.71 8.95
C ALA A 27 10.15 -17.42 7.46
N PHE A 28 9.06 -17.93 6.90
CA PHE A 28 8.70 -17.69 5.51
C PHE A 28 8.13 -16.28 5.27
N ILE A 29 7.35 -15.74 6.22
CA ILE A 29 6.65 -14.45 6.08
C ILE A 29 7.34 -13.27 6.75
N THR A 30 8.38 -13.50 7.54
CA THR A 30 9.18 -12.45 8.16
C THR A 30 10.50 -12.31 7.42
N PRO A 31 10.89 -11.10 6.96
CA PRO A 31 12.21 -10.88 6.40
C PRO A 31 13.28 -11.12 7.45
N ASP A 32 14.33 -11.81 7.04
CA ASP A 32 15.49 -12.08 7.88
C ASP A 32 16.23 -10.75 8.15
N PRO A 33 16.43 -10.36 9.42
CA PRO A 33 16.98 -9.05 9.77
C PRO A 33 18.47 -8.91 9.43
N ASP A 34 19.20 -10.01 9.29
CA ASP A 34 20.64 -10.02 9.06
C ASP A 34 20.97 -10.04 7.56
N THR A 35 20.17 -10.77 6.78
CA THR A 35 20.41 -11.01 5.34
C THR A 35 19.45 -10.24 4.44
N GLY A 36 18.31 -9.78 4.97
CA GLY A 36 17.22 -9.19 4.19
C GLY A 36 16.50 -10.19 3.28
N ALA A 37 16.76 -11.49 3.43
CA ALA A 37 16.05 -12.53 2.71
C ALA A 37 14.57 -12.51 3.09
N TYR A 38 13.68 -12.58 2.10
CA TYR A 38 12.25 -12.55 2.35
C TYR A 38 11.56 -13.59 1.47
N PRO A 39 11.41 -14.84 1.96
CA PRO A 39 10.92 -15.95 1.16
C PRO A 39 9.53 -15.71 0.55
N LEU A 40 8.59 -15.11 1.30
CA LEU A 40 7.27 -14.75 0.80
C LEU A 40 7.33 -13.76 -0.37
N ARG A 41 8.16 -12.71 -0.28
CA ARG A 41 8.36 -11.74 -1.38
C ARG A 41 8.85 -12.45 -2.64
N ASP A 42 9.84 -13.31 -2.49
CA ASP A 42 10.44 -14.04 -3.60
C ASP A 42 9.44 -15.03 -4.21
N ALA A 43 8.65 -15.72 -3.37
CA ALA A 43 7.60 -16.64 -3.80
C ALA A 43 6.40 -15.96 -4.47
N LEU A 44 6.12 -14.69 -4.16
CA LEU A 44 5.12 -13.86 -4.86
C LEU A 44 5.65 -13.32 -6.20
N GLY A 45 6.96 -13.38 -6.44
CA GLY A 45 7.60 -12.90 -7.67
C GLY A 45 7.66 -11.38 -7.77
N VAL A 46 7.79 -10.69 -6.62
CA VAL A 46 7.74 -9.21 -6.54
C VAL A 46 9.04 -8.62 -6.02
N ALA A 47 9.32 -7.37 -6.37
CA ALA A 47 10.53 -6.68 -5.93
C ALA A 47 10.41 -6.08 -4.52
N LEU A 48 9.21 -5.66 -4.14
CA LEU A 48 8.91 -5.00 -2.86
C LEU A 48 7.65 -5.61 -2.27
N LEU A 49 7.66 -5.77 -0.96
CA LEU A 49 6.55 -6.26 -0.16
C LEU A 49 6.69 -5.65 1.25
N ASP A 50 5.72 -4.83 1.66
CA ASP A 50 5.65 -4.32 3.03
C ASP A 50 5.13 -5.41 3.97
N GLU A 51 5.97 -5.86 4.90
CA GLU A 51 5.66 -6.88 5.89
C GLU A 51 4.51 -6.50 6.82
N ALA A 52 4.30 -5.20 7.10
CA ALA A 52 3.21 -4.74 7.96
C ALA A 52 1.84 -4.93 7.30
N GLN A 53 1.82 -5.27 6.01
CA GLN A 53 0.62 -5.54 5.24
C GLN A 53 0.42 -7.03 4.95
N VAL A 54 1.18 -7.89 5.61
CA VAL A 54 1.10 -9.35 5.54
C VAL A 54 0.64 -9.91 6.88
N GLU A 55 -0.29 -10.85 6.85
CA GLU A 55 -0.73 -11.59 8.04
C GLU A 55 -0.58 -13.09 7.78
N GLY A 56 0.01 -13.82 8.73
CA GLY A 56 0.08 -15.27 8.72
C GLY A 56 -0.87 -15.87 9.75
N ALA A 57 -1.48 -17.00 9.42
CA ALA A 57 -2.29 -17.78 10.36
C ALA A 57 -2.19 -19.27 10.08
N VAL A 58 -2.48 -20.07 11.10
CA VAL A 58 -2.77 -21.50 10.95
C VAL A 58 -4.27 -21.66 11.08
N ALA A 59 -4.92 -22.32 10.11
CA ALA A 59 -6.39 -22.37 10.04
C ALA A 59 -7.02 -23.00 11.28
N GLU A 60 -6.35 -23.99 11.86
CA GLU A 60 -6.73 -24.74 13.04
C GLU A 60 -6.63 -23.93 14.33
N ASP A 61 -5.74 -22.95 14.39
CA ASP A 61 -5.52 -22.10 15.58
C ASP A 61 -6.57 -20.99 15.71
N LEU A 62 -7.41 -20.79 14.69
CA LEU A 62 -8.46 -19.78 14.67
C LEU A 62 -9.74 -20.25 15.38
N ASP A 63 -9.58 -20.76 16.60
CA ASP A 63 -10.67 -21.29 17.42
C ASP A 63 -11.80 -20.26 17.61
N GLY A 64 -13.05 -20.72 17.45
CA GLY A 64 -14.27 -19.93 17.68
C GLY A 64 -14.74 -19.08 16.51
N ILE A 65 -13.83 -18.53 15.70
CA ILE A 65 -14.18 -17.69 14.53
C ILE A 65 -13.88 -18.36 13.18
N GLY A 66 -12.92 -19.28 13.15
CA GLY A 66 -12.43 -19.92 11.93
C GLY A 66 -11.77 -18.95 10.94
N LEU A 67 -11.25 -19.49 9.84
CA LEU A 67 -10.58 -18.67 8.82
C LEU A 67 -11.52 -17.66 8.17
N THR A 68 -12.78 -18.02 7.94
CA THR A 68 -13.75 -17.07 7.40
C THR A 68 -14.00 -15.90 8.36
N GLY A 69 -14.21 -16.17 9.66
CA GLY A 69 -14.39 -15.12 10.65
C GLY A 69 -13.13 -14.26 10.81
N PHE A 70 -11.94 -14.86 10.72
CA PHE A 70 -10.70 -14.10 10.72
C PHE A 70 -10.59 -13.12 9.53
N LEU A 71 -11.01 -13.53 8.33
CA LEU A 71 -11.03 -12.63 7.17
C LEU A 71 -12.02 -11.47 7.34
N THR A 72 -13.23 -11.74 7.85
CA THR A 72 -14.29 -10.71 7.88
C THR A 72 -14.22 -9.85 9.14
N GLU A 73 -13.94 -10.43 10.29
CA GLU A 73 -13.87 -9.72 11.58
C GLU A 73 -12.46 -9.22 11.89
N GLY A 74 -11.43 -10.00 11.58
CA GLY A 74 -10.02 -9.66 11.87
C GLY A 74 -9.41 -8.77 10.80
N ILE A 75 -9.49 -9.18 9.54
CA ILE A 75 -8.92 -8.43 8.40
C ILE A 75 -9.88 -7.34 7.92
N GLY A 76 -11.20 -7.51 8.08
CA GLY A 76 -12.21 -6.55 7.64
C GLY A 76 -12.66 -6.74 6.19
N VAL A 77 -12.48 -7.93 5.62
CA VAL A 77 -12.98 -8.26 4.28
C VAL A 77 -14.51 -8.15 4.25
N ASP A 78 -15.05 -7.62 3.16
CA ASP A 78 -16.48 -7.49 2.93
C ASP A 78 -17.19 -8.87 2.94
N GLU A 79 -18.02 -9.10 3.97
CA GLU A 79 -18.78 -10.34 4.16
C GLU A 79 -19.63 -10.72 2.94
N THR A 80 -20.15 -9.73 2.20
CA THR A 80 -20.99 -9.99 1.02
C THR A 80 -20.21 -10.69 -0.09
N GLN A 81 -18.89 -10.49 -0.14
CA GLN A 81 -18.00 -11.13 -1.10
C GLN A 81 -17.54 -12.51 -0.62
N ILE A 82 -17.50 -12.73 0.69
CA ILE A 82 -17.03 -13.98 1.31
C ILE A 82 -18.13 -15.04 1.39
N ALA A 83 -19.40 -14.62 1.55
CA ALA A 83 -20.53 -15.54 1.78
C ALA A 83 -20.61 -16.70 0.77
N ALA A 84 -20.36 -16.44 -0.53
CA ALA A 84 -20.40 -17.48 -1.57
C ALA A 84 -19.19 -18.44 -1.55
N HIS A 85 -18.10 -18.06 -0.87
CA HIS A 85 -16.85 -18.80 -0.82
C HIS A 85 -16.55 -19.42 0.55
N ARG A 86 -17.37 -19.12 1.57
CA ARG A 86 -17.21 -19.58 2.96
C ARG A 86 -16.84 -21.06 3.07
N ALA A 87 -17.64 -21.96 2.47
CA ALA A 87 -17.38 -23.39 2.52
C ALA A 87 -16.02 -23.82 1.94
N ARG A 88 -15.51 -23.09 0.93
CA ARG A 88 -14.18 -23.35 0.35
C ARG A 88 -13.06 -22.83 1.24
N ILE A 89 -13.27 -21.67 1.89
CA ILE A 89 -12.31 -21.06 2.82
C ILE A 89 -12.21 -21.90 4.08
N ASP A 90 -13.34 -22.32 4.65
CA ASP A 90 -13.41 -23.13 5.87
C ASP A 90 -12.88 -24.56 5.66
N ALA A 91 -12.73 -25.01 4.41
CA ALA A 91 -12.10 -26.28 4.07
C ALA A 91 -10.57 -26.20 3.97
N LEU A 92 -9.99 -25.01 4.08
CA LEU A 92 -8.53 -24.86 4.14
C LEU A 92 -8.01 -25.34 5.50
N SER A 93 -6.83 -25.92 5.47
CA SER A 93 -6.13 -26.48 6.62
C SER A 93 -4.66 -26.05 6.58
N GLY A 94 -4.04 -25.94 7.75
CA GLY A 94 -2.64 -25.57 7.92
C GLY A 94 -2.37 -24.08 7.67
N ALA A 95 -1.14 -23.80 7.27
CA ALA A 95 -0.63 -22.44 7.11
C ALA A 95 -1.30 -21.69 5.94
N VAL A 96 -1.72 -20.46 6.23
CA VAL A 96 -2.27 -19.50 5.27
C VAL A 96 -1.59 -18.15 5.43
N VAL A 97 -1.55 -17.39 4.34
CA VAL A 97 -1.02 -16.03 4.31
C VAL A 97 -2.01 -15.11 3.62
N ILE A 98 -2.24 -13.97 4.24
CA ILE A 98 -3.09 -12.89 3.75
C ILE A 98 -2.20 -11.72 3.37
N VAL A 99 -2.32 -11.24 2.13
CA VAL A 99 -1.55 -10.11 1.61
C VAL A 99 -2.51 -9.01 1.20
N LYS A 100 -2.43 -7.86 1.87
CA LYS A 100 -3.20 -6.67 1.53
C LYS A 100 -2.54 -5.96 0.34
N GLY A 101 -3.30 -5.39 -0.58
CA GLY A 101 -2.78 -4.68 -1.75
C GLY A 101 -1.99 -3.42 -1.37
N ALA A 102 -2.22 -2.89 -0.16
CA ALA A 102 -1.37 -1.87 0.45
C ALA A 102 0.11 -2.30 0.59
N ALA A 103 0.42 -3.60 0.59
CA ALA A 103 1.79 -4.13 0.64
C ALA A 103 2.65 -3.72 -0.57
N PHE A 104 1.99 -3.26 -1.64
CA PHE A 104 2.59 -2.84 -2.91
C PHE A 104 2.42 -1.33 -3.14
N ASP A 105 2.23 -0.55 -2.07
CA ASP A 105 1.95 0.89 -2.12
C ASP A 105 0.68 1.26 -2.93
N GLY A 106 -0.25 0.30 -3.07
CA GLY A 106 -1.44 0.45 -3.91
C GLY A 106 -1.16 0.40 -5.43
N ALA A 107 0.06 0.04 -5.84
CA ALA A 107 0.36 -0.22 -7.24
C ALA A 107 -0.26 -1.56 -7.69
N ARG A 108 -0.65 -1.64 -8.97
CA ARG A 108 -1.12 -2.89 -9.60
C ARG A 108 0.07 -3.67 -10.16
N VAL A 109 0.71 -4.44 -9.29
CA VAL A 109 1.86 -5.30 -9.57
C VAL A 109 1.38 -6.70 -9.95
N PRO A 110 1.89 -7.32 -11.02
CA PRO A 110 1.58 -8.71 -11.32
C PRO A 110 2.20 -9.62 -10.25
N LEU A 111 1.38 -10.52 -9.69
CA LEU A 111 1.81 -11.55 -8.77
C LEU A 111 2.02 -12.84 -9.55
N THR A 112 3.13 -13.52 -9.28
CA THR A 112 3.42 -14.85 -9.84
C THR A 112 3.67 -15.82 -8.70
N PRO A 113 2.62 -16.26 -7.98
CA PRO A 113 2.77 -17.16 -6.84
C PRO A 113 3.42 -18.47 -7.28
N MET A 114 4.50 -18.83 -6.61
CA MET A 114 5.22 -20.10 -6.80
C MET A 114 5.13 -20.94 -5.52
N PRO A 115 5.33 -22.28 -5.61
CA PRO A 115 5.41 -23.12 -4.43
C PRO A 115 6.36 -22.52 -3.37
N PRO A 116 5.95 -22.50 -2.10
CA PRO A 116 4.83 -23.24 -1.51
C PRO A 116 3.46 -22.52 -1.57
N LEU A 117 3.35 -21.36 -2.23
CA LEU A 117 2.11 -20.59 -2.29
C LEU A 117 1.13 -21.12 -3.33
N THR A 118 -0.14 -21.20 -2.95
CA THR A 118 -1.26 -21.37 -3.89
C THR A 118 -2.30 -20.29 -3.63
N HIS A 119 -2.67 -19.55 -4.68
CA HIS A 119 -3.71 -18.51 -4.58
C HIS A 119 -5.09 -19.14 -4.37
N VAL A 120 -5.79 -18.70 -3.34
CA VAL A 120 -7.15 -19.16 -3.03
C VAL A 120 -8.18 -18.20 -3.62
N GLY A 121 -7.98 -16.90 -3.41
CA GLY A 121 -8.95 -15.88 -3.83
C GLY A 121 -8.52 -14.47 -3.50
N SER A 122 -9.26 -13.53 -4.05
CA SER A 122 -9.06 -12.09 -3.87
C SER A 122 -10.41 -11.45 -3.58
N TRP A 123 -10.43 -10.54 -2.61
CA TRP A 123 -11.62 -9.80 -2.18
C TRP A 123 -11.22 -8.37 -1.82
N HIS A 124 -12.19 -7.55 -1.44
CA HIS A 124 -11.93 -6.20 -0.93
C HIS A 124 -12.27 -6.06 0.54
N LEU A 125 -11.51 -5.21 1.22
CA LEU A 125 -11.85 -4.67 2.53
C LEU A 125 -13.19 -3.92 2.46
N THR A 126 -13.92 -3.95 3.57
CA THR A 126 -15.10 -3.11 3.75
C THR A 126 -14.69 -1.64 3.66
N PRO A 127 -15.28 -0.84 2.74
CA PRO A 127 -14.93 0.56 2.63
C PRO A 127 -15.27 1.29 3.92
N ALA A 128 -14.29 2.03 4.47
CA ALA A 128 -14.56 2.91 5.59
C ALA A 128 -15.60 3.96 5.15
N PRO A 129 -16.69 4.18 5.91
CA PRO A 129 -17.63 5.23 5.59
C PRO A 129 -16.93 6.58 5.68
N SER A 130 -16.59 7.17 4.53
CA SER A 130 -15.99 8.48 4.45
C SER A 130 -17.09 9.54 4.64
N THR A 131 -17.39 9.92 5.87
CA THR A 131 -18.00 11.23 6.09
C THR A 131 -16.90 12.27 5.89
N MET A 132 -16.76 12.77 4.66
CA MET A 132 -16.00 13.99 4.38
C MET A 132 -16.78 15.20 4.94
N GLU A 133 -17.08 15.18 6.24
CA GLU A 133 -17.57 16.35 6.94
C GLU A 133 -16.33 17.16 7.35
N PRO A 134 -16.21 18.42 6.90
CA PRO A 134 -15.14 19.29 7.35
C PRO A 134 -15.17 19.36 8.87
N LEU A 135 -14.05 19.02 9.52
CA LEU A 135 -13.91 19.16 10.96
C LEU A 135 -13.93 20.66 11.32
N THR A 136 -15.11 21.21 11.59
CA THR A 136 -15.26 22.57 12.09
C THR A 136 -15.19 22.55 13.62
N ALA A 137 -14.01 22.81 14.18
CA ALA A 137 -13.88 23.07 15.61
C ALA A 137 -13.99 24.57 15.86
N ALA A 138 -14.99 25.02 16.63
CA ALA A 138 -15.10 26.42 17.06
C ALA A 138 -13.84 26.90 17.83
N ALA A 139 -13.08 25.98 18.44
CA ALA A 139 -11.79 26.27 19.08
C ALA A 139 -10.65 26.63 18.11
N ALA A 140 -10.83 26.47 16.79
CA ALA A 140 -9.88 26.88 15.76
C ALA A 140 -10.06 28.34 15.31
N GLU A 141 -11.10 29.04 15.81
CA GLU A 141 -11.21 30.49 15.67
C GLU A 141 -10.18 31.15 16.59
N GLY A 142 -8.98 31.41 16.06
CA GLY A 142 -7.92 32.06 16.82
C GLY A 142 -8.35 33.43 17.34
N MET A 143 -8.27 33.64 18.66
CA MET A 143 -8.54 34.91 19.34
C MET A 143 -7.46 36.01 19.13
N LEU A 144 -6.64 35.90 18.08
CA LEU A 144 -5.57 36.88 17.85
C LEU A 144 -6.10 38.07 17.04
N PRO A 145 -5.88 39.31 17.48
CA PRO A 145 -6.12 40.47 16.62
C PRO A 145 -5.26 40.35 15.35
N PRO A 146 -5.78 40.81 14.19
CA PRO A 146 -5.05 40.71 12.93
C PRO A 146 -3.66 41.35 13.06
N PRO A 147 -2.59 40.68 12.60
CA PRO A 147 -1.25 41.24 12.66
C PRO A 147 -1.21 42.54 11.85
N PRO A 148 -0.45 43.56 12.30
CA PRO A 148 -0.27 44.78 11.54
C PRO A 148 0.32 44.44 10.15
N PRO A 149 -0.06 45.19 9.10
CA PRO A 149 0.43 44.93 7.75
C PRO A 149 1.97 44.96 7.74
N ALA A 150 2.55 43.89 7.19
CA ALA A 150 4.00 43.77 7.11
C ALA A 150 4.59 44.94 6.29
N PRO A 151 5.70 45.56 6.75
CA PRO A 151 6.37 46.57 5.95
C PRO A 151 6.85 45.94 4.64
N PRO A 152 6.79 46.66 3.51
CA PRO A 152 7.29 46.15 2.25
C PRO A 152 8.76 45.76 2.41
N GLY A 153 9.05 44.47 2.21
CA GLY A 153 10.40 43.93 2.32
C GLY A 153 11.36 44.64 1.35
N PRO A 154 12.65 44.76 1.71
CA PRO A 154 13.63 45.38 0.84
C PRO A 154 13.71 44.59 -0.48
N ARG A 155 13.30 45.24 -1.58
CA ARG A 155 13.43 44.67 -2.93
C ARG A 155 14.92 44.48 -3.20
N ASN A 156 15.39 43.23 -3.17
CA ASN A 156 16.79 42.90 -3.41
C ASN A 156 17.11 43.12 -4.89
N ARG A 157 17.56 44.33 -5.21
CA ARG A 157 18.03 44.74 -6.56
C ARG A 157 19.04 43.76 -7.16
N MET A 158 19.82 43.08 -6.32
CA MET A 158 20.77 42.04 -6.75
C MET A 158 20.07 40.87 -7.44
N THR A 159 18.96 40.39 -6.89
CA THR A 159 18.19 39.27 -7.47
C THR A 159 17.58 39.67 -8.83
N LEU A 160 17.14 40.91 -8.97
CA LEU A 160 16.63 41.43 -10.25
C LEU A 160 17.72 41.48 -11.31
N TRP A 161 18.92 41.98 -10.96
CA TRP A 161 20.06 42.02 -11.88
C TRP A 161 20.53 40.62 -12.30
N LEU A 162 20.47 39.65 -11.38
CA LEU A 162 20.82 38.26 -11.66
C LEU A 162 19.82 37.62 -12.65
N LEU A 163 18.52 37.85 -12.46
CA LEU A 163 17.48 37.37 -13.39
C LEU A 163 17.61 37.98 -14.78
N ILE A 164 17.91 39.28 -14.87
CA ILE A 164 18.15 39.95 -16.16
C ILE A 164 19.38 39.36 -16.87
N GLY A 165 20.46 39.10 -16.13
CA GLY A 165 21.66 38.46 -16.66
C GLY A 165 21.37 37.07 -17.25
N VAL A 166 20.64 36.23 -16.51
CA VAL A 166 20.26 34.89 -16.99
C VAL A 166 19.38 34.96 -18.23
N ALA A 167 18.39 35.86 -18.24
CA ALA A 167 17.51 36.04 -19.41
C ALA A 167 18.30 36.48 -20.66
N ALA A 168 19.27 37.39 -20.52
CA ALA A 168 20.10 37.84 -21.63
C ALA A 168 20.97 36.70 -22.21
N VAL A 169 21.52 35.84 -21.35
CA VAL A 169 22.31 34.67 -21.79
C VAL A 169 21.43 33.66 -22.53
N LEU A 170 20.21 33.40 -22.05
CA LEU A 170 19.27 32.48 -22.70
C LEU A 170 18.83 33.01 -24.08
N ILE A 171 18.54 34.31 -24.19
CA ILE A 171 18.17 34.94 -25.47
C ILE A 171 19.35 34.91 -26.45
N LEU A 172 20.57 35.19 -25.98
CA LEU A 172 21.76 35.14 -26.83
C LEU A 172 22.07 33.71 -27.29
N GLY A 173 21.91 32.71 -26.42
CA GLY A 173 22.05 31.30 -26.77
C GLY A 173 21.02 30.84 -27.80
N LEU A 174 19.76 31.25 -27.66
CA LEU A 174 18.69 30.98 -28.63
C LEU A 174 18.95 31.65 -29.98
N ALA A 175 19.42 32.90 -29.98
CA ALA A 175 19.72 33.63 -31.22
C ALA A 175 20.94 33.04 -31.95
N LEU A 176 21.98 32.61 -31.23
CA LEU A 176 23.15 31.95 -31.80
C LEU A 176 22.83 30.53 -32.29
N GLY A 177 21.96 29.80 -31.56
CA GLY A 177 21.50 28.47 -31.97
C GLY A 177 20.56 28.48 -33.17
N ALA A 178 19.85 29.59 -33.43
CA ALA A 178 18.96 29.75 -34.58
C ALA A 178 19.68 30.20 -35.87
N LEU A 179 20.96 30.58 -35.80
CA LEU A 179 21.77 31.04 -36.94
C LEU A 179 22.80 30.00 -37.43
N ALA A 180 22.91 28.85 -36.78
CA ALA A 180 23.78 27.72 -37.15
C ALA A 180 22.97 26.61 -37.83
#